data_AF-A0A1B7KTV0-F1
#
_entry.id   AF-A0A1B7KTV0-F1
#
_cell.length_a   1.000
_cell.length_b   1.000
_cell.length_c   1.000
_cell.angle_alpha   90.00
_cell.angle_beta   90.00
_cell.angle_gamma   90.00
#
_symmetry.space_group_name_H-M   'P 1'
#
loop_
_entity.id
_entity.type
_entity.pdbx_description
1 polymer ?
#
loop_
_entity_poly.entity_id
_entity_poly.type
_entity_poly.pdbx_seq_one_letter_code
_entity_poly.pdbx_strand_id
1 'polypeptide(L)' 'MRVKCVLCDRIDTIDDESLLAKRLRNRPIHTYMCEECYHRIAERTKARLATGKFRIYHSKLPNDEW' A
#
# COMPACT_ATOMS: atom_id res chain seq x y z
N MET A 1 10.49 15.28 0.83
CA MET A 1 11.13 14.07 0.25
C MET A 1 10.49 13.70 -1.09
N ARG A 2 11.29 13.37 -2.11
CA ARG A 2 10.77 12.75 -3.34
C ARG A 2 10.63 11.24 -3.13
N VAL A 3 9.47 10.69 -3.45
CA VAL A 3 9.16 9.26 -3.33
C VAL A 3 8.64 8.74 -4.65
N LYS A 4 8.87 7.46 -4.91
CA LYS A 4 8.47 6.79 -6.15
C LYS A 4 7.40 5.74 -5.85
N CYS A 5 6.28 5.78 -6.56
CA CYS A 5 5.24 4.77 -6.43
C CYS A 5 5.73 3.43 -7.00
N VAL A 6 5.55 2.34 -6.24
CA VAL A 6 6.01 0.99 -6.65
C VAL A 6 5.19 0.39 -7.81
N LEU A 7 4.01 0.93 -8.13
CA LEU A 7 3.12 0.36 -9.14
C LEU A 7 3.12 1.08 -10.48
N CYS A 8 3.25 2.41 -10.48
CA CYS A 8 3.20 3.22 -11.70
C CYS A 8 4.43 4.08 -11.91
N ASP A 9 5.45 3.94 -11.05
CA ASP A 9 6.72 4.66 -11.12
C ASP A 9 6.63 6.20 -11.04
N ARG A 10 5.45 6.76 -10.76
CA ARG A 10 5.26 8.20 -10.55
C ARG A 10 6.12 8.69 -9.39
N ILE A 11 6.68 9.88 -9.55
CA ILE A 11 7.43 10.57 -8.51
C ILE A 11 6.53 11.62 -7.87
N ASP A 12 6.26 11.46 -6.58
CA ASP A 12 5.48 12.38 -5.77
C ASP A 12 6.39 13.06 -4.73
N THR A 13 6.02 14.27 -4.31
CA THR A 13 6.69 15.01 -3.25
C THR A 13 5.86 14.93 -1.98
N ILE A 14 6.43 14.35 -0.93
CA ILE A 14 5.81 14.31 0.40
C ILE A 14 6.56 15.23 1.35
N ASP A 15 5.87 15.70 2.39
CA ASP A 15 6.47 16.47 3.47
C ASP A 15 7.51 15.64 4.24
N ASP A 16 8.70 16.22 4.42
CA ASP A 16 9.84 15.58 5.07
C ASP A 16 9.60 15.28 6.55
N GLU A 17 8.81 16.10 7.22
CA GLU A 17 8.47 15.98 8.65
C GLU A 17 7.26 15.05 8.90
N SER A 18 6.65 14.53 7.83
CA SER A 18 5.52 13.61 7.96
C SER A 18 5.92 12.25 8.53
N LEU A 19 4.99 11.62 9.26
CA LEU A 19 5.16 10.25 9.75
C LEU A 19 5.41 9.25 8.61
N LEU A 20 4.80 9.49 7.45
CA LEU A 20 4.99 8.66 6.26
C LEU A 20 6.43 8.76 5.75
N ALA A 21 6.97 9.97 5.67
CA ALA A 21 8.37 10.16 5.26
C ALA A 21 9.35 9.53 6.26
N LYS A 22 9.11 9.67 7.58
CA LYS A 22 9.89 9.00 8.63
C LYS A 22 9.85 7.47 8.49
N ARG A 23 8.69 6.89 8.20
CA ARG A 23 8.53 5.43 8.00
C ARG A 23 9.32 4.93 6.80
N LEU A 24 9.25 5.62 5.66
CA LEU A 24 9.94 5.23 4.43
C LEU A 24 11.47 5.32 4.57
N ARG A 25 11.99 6.31 5.30
CA ARG A 25 13.44 6.44 5.54
C ARG A 25 13.99 5.37 6.48
N ASN A 26 13.26 5.05 7.54
CA ASN A 26 13.79 4.24 8.65
C ASN A 26 13.49 2.75 8.53
N ARG A 27 12.61 2.32 7.61
CA ARG A 27 12.22 0.91 7.45
C ARG A 27 12.19 0.55 5.95
N PRO A 28 13.20 -0.19 5.44
CA PRO A 28 13.30 -0.57 4.02
C PRO A 28 12.13 -1.39 3.48
N ILE A 29 11.38 -2.04 4.38
CA ILE A 29 10.20 -2.83 4.02
C ILE A 29 9.00 -1.97 3.61
N HIS A 30 8.98 -0.70 4.01
CA HIS A 30 7.87 0.19 3.69
C HIS A 30 8.04 0.76 2.30
N THR A 31 7.05 0.51 1.45
CA THR A 31 6.97 1.02 0.09
C THR A 31 5.94 2.15 0.00
N TYR A 32 6.11 3.01 -1.00
CA TYR A 32 5.16 4.07 -1.28
C TYR A 32 4.21 3.67 -2.42
N MET A 33 2.92 3.94 -2.22
CA MET A 33 1.89 3.81 -3.24
C MET A 33 1.15 5.14 -3.36
N CYS A 34 1.08 5.69 -4.58
CA CYS A 34 0.35 6.93 -4.81
C CYS A 34 -1.16 6.73 -4.66
N GLU A 35 -1.87 7.82 -4.39
CA GLU A 35 -3.32 7.81 -4.16
C GLU A 35 -4.09 7.26 -5.37
N GLU A 36 -3.67 7.59 -6.60
CA GLU A 36 -4.32 7.06 -7.80
C GLU A 36 -4.25 5.53 -7.90
N CYS A 37 -3.08 4.94 -7.60
CA CYS A 37 -2.93 3.50 -7.59
C CYS A 37 -3.75 2.86 -6.48
N TYR A 38 -3.81 3.51 -5.31
CA TYR A 38 -4.67 3.10 -4.20
C TYR A 38 -6.14 3.06 -4.62
N HIS A 39 -6.66 4.15 -5.19
CA HIS A 39 -8.05 4.25 -5.65
C HIS A 39 -8.36 3.23 -6.75
N ARG A 40 -7.47 3.10 -7.75
CA ARG A 40 -7.61 2.12 -8.84
C ARG A 40 -7.72 0.68 -8.32
N ILE A 41 -6.91 0.31 -7.31
CA ILE A 41 -6.98 -1.02 -6.70
C ILE A 41 -8.25 -1.15 -5.87
N ALA A 42 -8.62 -0.13 -5.10
CA ALA A 42 -9.81 -0.15 -4.27
C ALA A 42 -11.08 -0.37 -5.10
N GLU A 43 -11.24 0.34 -6.21
CA GLU A 43 -12.39 0.18 -7.13
C GLU A 43 -12.48 -1.23 -7.71
N ARG A 44 -11.37 -1.74 -8.25
CA ARG A 44 -11.33 -3.11 -8.81
C ARG A 44 -11.59 -4.17 -7.75
N THR A 45 -11.14 -3.94 -6.52
CA THR A 45 -11.38 -4.84 -5.39
C THR A 45 -12.86 -4.84 -5.00
N LYS A 46 -13.49 -3.67 -4.89
CA LYS A 46 -14.94 -3.55 -4.65
C LYS A 46 -15.76 -4.22 -5.75
N ALA A 47 -15.40 -4.02 -7.01
CA ALA A 47 -16.07 -4.67 -8.14
C ALA A 47 -15.96 -6.20 -8.07
N ARG A 48 -14.78 -6.75 -7.75
CA ARG A 48 -14.58 -8.19 -7.54
C ARG A 48 -15.38 -8.71 -6.36
N LEU A 49 -15.42 -7.97 -5.25
CA LEU A 49 -16.19 -8.34 -4.06
C LEU A 49 -17.68 -8.43 -4.37
N ALA A 50 -18.22 -7.48 -5.14
CA ALA A 50 -19.62 -7.48 -5.58
C ALA A 50 -20.02 -8.71 -6.41
N THR A 51 -19.07 -9.39 -7.07
CA THR A 51 -19.36 -10.62 -7.83
C THR A 51 -19.72 -11.84 -6.96
N GLY A 52 -19.49 -11.78 -5.65
CA GLY A 52 -19.71 -12.91 -4.73
C GLY A 52 -18.72 -14.08 -4.88
N LYS A 53 -17.80 -14.03 -5.86
CA LYS A 53 -16.75 -15.04 -6.08
C LYS A 53 -15.43 -14.70 -5.40
N PHE A 54 -15.35 -13.58 -4.69
CA PHE A 54 -14.13 -13.13 -4.03
C PHE A 54 -13.84 -14.00 -2.80
N ARG A 55 -12.71 -14.72 -2.84
CA ARG A 55 -12.25 -15.58 -1.75
C ARG A 55 -11.05 -14.93 -1.06
N ILE A 56 -11.14 -14.74 0.25
CA ILE A 56 -10.02 -14.30 1.06
C ILE A 56 -9.35 -15.55 1.62
N TYR A 57 -8.12 -15.81 1.17
CA TYR A 57 -7.32 -16.90 1.69
C TYR A 57 -6.49 -16.36 2.86
N HIS A 58 -6.96 -16.59 4.09
CA HIS A 58 -6.16 -16.35 5.28
C HIS A 58 -5.23 -17.55 5.50
N SER A 59 -3.92 -17.37 5.33
CA SER A 59 -2.97 -18.24 6.02
C SER A 59 -3.08 -17.95 7.51
N LYS A 60 -3.32 -18.97 8.33
CA LYS A 60 -3.11 -18.82 9.78
C LYS A 60 -1.61 -18.61 9.97
N LEU A 61 -1.19 -17.36 10.15
CA LEU A 61 0.14 -17.07 10.67
C LEU A 61 0.13 -17.56 12.13
N PRO A 62 1.14 -18.34 12.57
CA PRO A 62 1.38 -18.48 14.00
C PRO A 62 1.55 -17.06 14.56
N ASN A 63 1.01 -16.81 15.75
CA ASN A 63 1.17 -15.56 16.48
C ASN A 63 2.64 -15.14 16.41
N ASP A 64 2.94 -14.09 15.65
CA ASP A 64 4.25 -13.46 15.67
C ASP A 64 4.23 -12.56 16.90
N GLU A 65 4.49 -13.16 18.07
CA GLU A 65 4.80 -12.44 19.30
C GLU A 65 6.18 -11.80 19.12
N TRP A 66 6.19 -10.56 18.63
CA TRP A 66 7.38 -9.70 18.67
C TRP A 66 7.03 -8.28 19.10
#